data_AF-A0A7W0KLV0-F1
#
_entry.id   AF-A0A7W0KLV0-F1
#
_cell.length_a   1.000
_cell.length_b   1.000
_cell.length_c   1.000
_cell.angle_alpha   90.00
_cell.angle_beta   90.00
_cell.angle_gamma   90.00
#
_symmetry.space_group_name_H-M   'P 1'
#
loop_
_entity.id
_entity.type
_entity.pdbx_description
1 polymer ?
#
loop_
_entity_poly.entity_id
_entity_poly.type
_entity_poly.pdbx_seq_one_letter_code
_entity_poly.pdbx_strand_id
1 'polypeptide(L)'
;MQQIDSSFTALPLRELADASLSRARELGCTHADLRVERLRTQNISLRDARLESATDGEDAGLAVRVVHEGTWGFAAGMALTT
;
A
#
# COMPACT_ATOMS: atom_id res chain seq x y z
N MET A 1 -0.93 -10.27 20.60
CA MET A 1 -0.72 -9.84 19.21
C MET A 1 -1.89 -8.96 18.83
N GLN A 2 -1.67 -7.73 18.37
CA GLN A 2 -2.77 -6.84 17.98
C GLN A 2 -3.44 -7.41 16.72
N GLN A 3 -4.76 -7.43 16.69
CA GLN A 3 -5.51 -7.92 15.54
C GLN A 3 -5.36 -6.91 14.39
N ILE A 4 -5.03 -7.41 13.20
CA ILE A 4 -4.96 -6.59 12.00
C ILE A 4 -6.38 -6.18 11.60
N ASP A 5 -6.56 -4.93 11.18
CA ASP A 5 -7.84 -4.35 10.73
C ASP A 5 -8.49 -5.25 9.66
N SER A 6 -9.76 -5.62 9.88
CA SER A 6 -10.47 -6.56 9.00
C SER A 6 -10.70 -6.01 7.59
N SER A 7 -10.90 -4.70 7.45
CA SER A 7 -11.04 -4.04 6.15
C SER A 7 -9.73 -4.01 5.37
N PHE A 8 -8.57 -3.97 6.05
CA PHE A 8 -7.28 -4.19 5.39
C PHE A 8 -7.12 -5.64 4.91
N THR A 9 -7.47 -6.62 5.76
CA THR A 9 -7.37 -8.04 5.37
C THR A 9 -8.37 -8.46 4.29
N ALA A 10 -9.42 -7.67 4.07
CA ALA A 10 -10.40 -7.88 3.01
C ALA A 10 -9.91 -7.42 1.62
N LEU A 11 -8.78 -6.69 1.54
CA LEU A 11 -8.14 -6.38 0.26
C LEU A 11 -7.65 -7.67 -0.43
N PRO A 12 -7.53 -7.69 -1.76
CA PRO A 12 -7.06 -8.87 -2.52
C PRO A 12 -5.54 -9.09 -2.38
N LEU A 13 -5.02 -9.11 -1.16
CA LEU A 13 -3.58 -9.09 -0.85
C LEU A 13 -2.80 -10.23 -1.51
N ARG A 14 -3.41 -11.42 -1.59
CA ARG A 14 -2.78 -12.58 -2.24
C ARG A 14 -2.72 -12.43 -3.75
N GLU A 15 -3.80 -11.98 -4.37
CA GLU A 15 -3.86 -11.78 -5.82
C GLU A 15 -2.90 -10.67 -6.26
N LEU A 16 -2.83 -9.57 -5.49
CA LEU A 16 -1.87 -8.49 -5.71
C LEU A 16 -0.41 -8.99 -5.59
N ALA A 17 -0.14 -9.85 -4.60
CA ALA A 17 1.17 -10.46 -4.43
C ALA A 17 1.51 -11.41 -5.60
N ASP A 18 0.58 -12.27 -5.99
CA ASP A 18 0.77 -13.20 -7.10
C ASP A 18 1.04 -12.45 -8.40
N ALA A 19 0.24 -11.43 -8.71
CA ALA A 19 0.40 -10.56 -9.88
C ALA A 19 1.79 -9.88 -9.91
N SER A 20 2.12 -9.16 -8.84
CA SER A 20 3.34 -8.35 -8.77
C SER A 20 4.60 -9.20 -8.76
N LEU A 21 4.63 -10.24 -7.92
CA LEU A 21 5.82 -11.06 -7.73
C LEU A 21 6.03 -12.03 -8.89
N SER A 22 4.96 -12.58 -9.49
CA SER A 22 5.11 -13.43 -10.68
C SER A 22 5.60 -12.61 -11.86
N ARG A 23 5.05 -11.41 -12.07
CA ARG A 23 5.50 -10.52 -13.14
C ARG A 23 6.97 -10.12 -12.98
N ALA A 24 7.41 -9.79 -11.77
CA ALA A 24 8.82 -9.47 -11.51
C ALA A 24 9.75 -10.66 -11.81
N ARG A 25 9.34 -11.89 -11.45
CA ARG A 25 10.09 -13.12 -11.77
C ARG A 25 10.17 -13.37 -13.27
N GLU A 26 9.06 -13.22 -14.00
CA GLU A 26 9.03 -13.35 -15.47
C GLU A 26 9.97 -12.37 -16.16
N LEU A 27 10.13 -11.17 -15.58
CA LEU A 27 11.03 -10.12 -16.06
C LEU A 27 12.48 -10.33 -15.61
N GLY A 28 12.82 -11.47 -14.98
CA GLY A 28 14.20 -11.82 -14.61
C GLY A 28 14.70 -11.17 -13.30
N CYS A 29 13.82 -10.61 -12.47
CA CYS A 29 14.23 -10.07 -11.18
C CYS A 29 14.64 -11.20 -10.22
N THR A 30 15.81 -11.07 -9.58
CA THR A 30 16.32 -12.04 -8.60
C THR A 30 15.68 -11.89 -7.23
N HIS A 31 15.12 -10.72 -6.96
CA HIS A 31 14.35 -10.41 -5.76
C HIS A 31 13.19 -9.50 -6.11
N ALA A 32 12.07 -9.69 -5.43
CA ALA A 32 10.92 -8.80 -5.47
C ALA A 32 10.19 -8.82 -4.12
N ASP A 33 9.77 -7.65 -3.66
CA ASP A 33 8.89 -7.48 -2.51
C ASP A 33 7.71 -6.57 -2.88
N LEU A 34 6.53 -6.93 -2.36
CA LEU A 34 5.30 -6.14 -2.46
C LEU A 34 4.96 -5.59 -1.08
N ARG A 35 4.65 -4.30 -1.04
CA ARG A 35 4.01 -3.67 0.10
C ARG A 35 2.62 -3.21 -0.31
N VAL A 36 1.61 -3.58 0.49
CA VAL A 36 0.27 -3.00 0.40
C VAL A 36 0.03 -2.22 1.68
N GLU A 37 -0.46 -1.00 1.53
CA GLU A 37 -0.75 -0.11 2.65
C GLU A 37 -2.16 0.45 2.54
N ARG A 38 -2.77 0.66 3.71
CA ARG A 38 -3.99 1.43 3.87
C ARG A 38 -3.76 2.44 4.98
N LEU A 39 -3.88 3.72 4.64
CA LEU A 39 -3.71 4.83 5.56
C LEU A 39 -5.09 5.41 5.88
N ARG A 40 -5.41 5.50 7.16
CA ARG A 40 -6.57 6.23 7.66
C ARG A 40 -6.06 7.48 8.35
N THR A 41 -6.55 8.63 7.91
CA THR A 41 -6.13 9.94 8.40
C THR A 41 -7.33 10.66 8.98
N GLN A 42 -7.19 11.28 10.14
CA GLN A 42 -8.19 12.19 10.70
C GLN A 42 -7.54 13.55 10.90
N ASN A 43 -8.17 14.59 10.34
CA ASN A 43 -7.76 15.98 10.50
C ASN A 43 -8.85 16.72 11.25
N ILE A 44 -8.50 17.33 12.39
CA ILE A 44 -9.40 18.15 13.18
C ILE A 44 -8.76 19.53 13.34
N SER A 45 -9.44 20.59 12.90
CA SER A 45 -8.99 21.97 13.05
C SER A 45 -9.88 22.72 14.04
N LEU A 46 -9.25 23.50 14.92
CA LEU A 46 -9.92 24.35 15.89
C LEU A 46 -9.40 25.79 15.78
N ARG A 47 -10.29 26.75 16.01
CA ARG A 47 -9.96 28.16 16.20
C ARG A 47 -10.65 28.67 17.46
N ASP A 48 -9.90 29.34 18.33
CA ASP A 48 -10.41 29.89 19.59
C ASP A 48 -11.20 28.86 20.42
N ALA A 49 -10.64 27.64 20.51
CA ALA A 49 -11.24 26.46 21.14
C ALA A 49 -12.60 26.00 20.55
N ARG A 50 -12.97 26.49 19.36
CA ARG A 50 -14.14 26.05 18.60
C ARG A 50 -13.72 25.18 17.42
N LEU A 51 -14.47 24.11 17.20
CA LEU A 51 -14.28 23.23 16.05
C LEU A 51 -14.57 24.00 14.75
N GLU A 52 -13.61 24.03 13.84
CA GLU A 52 -13.79 24.57 12.48
C GLU A 52 -14.04 23.45 11.48
N SER A 53 -13.25 22.37 11.55
CA SER A 53 -13.42 21.22 10.67
C SER A 53 -13.00 19.91 11.35
N ALA A 54 -13.66 18.83 10.95
CA ALA A 54 -13.26 17.47 11.26
C ALA A 54 -13.46 16.65 9.97
N THR A 55 -12.38 16.13 9.41
CA THR A 55 -12.41 15.35 8.18
C THR A 55 -11.64 14.06 8.38
N ASP A 56 -12.24 12.97 7.91
CA ASP A 56 -11.58 11.67 7.81
C ASP A 56 -11.20 11.41 6.36
N GLY A 57 -10.06 10.76 6.16
CA GLY A 57 -9.53 10.34 4.88
C GLY A 57 -9.08 8.89 4.93
N GLU A 58 -9.17 8.21 3.80
CA GLU A 58 -8.68 6.86 3.65
C GLU A 58 -8.04 6.71 2.27
N ASP A 59 -6.81 6.19 2.27
CA ASP A 59 -6.02 5.94 1.09
C ASP A 59 -5.52 4.49 1.13
N ALA A 60 -5.52 3.82 -0.02
CA ALA A 60 -4.91 2.51 -0.18
C ALA A 60 -4.02 2.49 -1.40
N GLY A 61 -2.87 1.84 -1.28
CA GLY A 61 -1.89 1.78 -2.35
C GLY A 61 -0.98 0.57 -2.23
N LEU A 62 -0.20 0.38 -3.28
CA LEU A 62 0.82 -0.66 -3.33
C LEU A 62 2.14 -0.11 -3.83
N ALA A 63 3.21 -0.79 -3.44
CA ALA A 63 4.54 -0.54 -3.94
C ALA A 63 5.27 -1.86 -4.18
N VAL A 64 5.99 -1.92 -5.29
CA VAL A 64 6.83 -3.07 -5.65
C VAL A 64 8.27 -2.60 -5.70
N ARG A 65 9.14 -3.33 -5.02
CA ARG A 65 10.58 -3.16 -5.11
C ARG A 65 11.21 -4.43 -5.67
N VAL A 66 12.21 -4.27 -6.54
CA VAL A 66 12.84 -5.39 -7.25
C VAL A 66 14.36 -5.26 -7.25
N VAL A 67 15.05 -6.38 -7.46
CA VAL A 67 16.46 -6.41 -7.85
C VAL A 67 16.56 -7.07 -9.23
N HIS A 68 17.10 -6.34 -10.21
CA HIS A 68 17.37 -6.84 -11.55
C HIS A 68 18.85 -6.60 -11.88
N GLU A 69 19.58 -7.66 -12.24
CA GLU A 69 21.03 -7.60 -12.53
C GLU A 69 21.84 -6.85 -11.44
N GLY A 70 21.51 -7.09 -10.17
CA GLY A 70 22.18 -6.47 -9.03
C GLY A 70 21.77 -5.02 -8.73
N THR A 71 20.83 -4.44 -9.50
CA THR A 71 20.35 -3.06 -9.31
C THR A 71 18.96 -3.04 -8.71
N TRP A 72 18.72 -2.13 -7.76
CA TRP A 72 17.42 -1.90 -7.14
C TRP A 72 16.51 -1.05 -8.02
N GLY A 73 15.26 -1.48 -8.18
CA GLY A 73 14.18 -0.73 -8.81
C GLY A 73 12.95 -0.62 -7.91
N PHE A 74 12.14 0.43 -8.09
CA PHE A 74 10.96 0.71 -7.28
C PHE A 74 9.84 1.35 -8.11
N ALA A 75 8.60 0.96 -7.84
CA ALA A 75 7.40 1.60 -8.35
C ALA A 75 6.27 1.56 -7.30
N ALA A 76 5.41 2.58 -7.29
CA ALA A 76 4.26 2.65 -6.39
C ALA A 76 3.07 3.33 -7.05
N GLY A 77 1.87 3.01 -6.58
CA GLY A 77 0.64 3.61 -7.09
C GLY A 77 -0.57 3.32 -6.20
N MET A 78 -1.65 4.05 -6.46
CA MET A 78 -2.93 3.94 -5.73
C MET A 78 -3.86 2.88 -6.32
N ALA A 79 -3.65 2.49 -7.58
CA ALA A 79 -4.47 1.48 -8.23
C ALA A 79 -4.05 0.07 -7.78
N LEU A 80 -4.97 -0.63 -7.12
CA LEU A 80 -4.78 -2.02 -6.74
C LEU A 80 -5.23 -2.92 -7.89
N THR A 81 -4.29 -3.27 -8.77
CA THR A 81 -4.53 -4.13 -9.94
C THR A 81 -3.84 -5.48 -9.79
N THR A 82 -4.57 -6.54 -10.12
CA THR A 82 -4.13 -7.94 -10.16
C THR A 82 -3.81 -8.38 -11.58
#